data_AF-X0UV18-F1
#
_entry.id   AF-X0UV18-F1
#
_cell.length_a   1.000
_cell.length_b   1.000
_cell.length_c   1.000
_cell.angle_alpha   90.00
_cell.angle_beta   90.00
_cell.angle_gamma   90.00
#
_symmetry.space_group_name_H-M   'P 1'
#
loop_
_entity.id
_entity.type
_entity.pdbx_description
1 polymer ?
#
loop_
_entity_poly.entity_id
_entity_poly.type
_entity_poly.pdbx_seq_one_letter_code
_entity_poly.pdbx_strand_id
1 'polypeptide(L)' 'MKYKKVKLLIESSRAYGRGLLLGIARYSHLHGPWSFVTEHAFYRRAKKKGPSAPEPDIDGIIAHINDIQKIKP' A
#
# COMPACT_ATOMS: atom_id res chain seq x y z
N MET A 1 16.72 10.25 -12.92
CA MET A 1 15.38 10.74 -12.53
C MET A 1 14.90 9.86 -11.37
N LYS A 2 14.66 10.43 -10.18
CA LYS A 2 14.25 9.65 -8.98
C LYS A 2 12.74 9.52 -8.98
N TYR A 3 12.24 8.28 -9.01
CA TYR A 3 10.81 7.98 -8.88
C TYR A 3 10.42 7.94 -7.41
N LYS A 4 9.23 8.47 -7.07
CA LYS A 4 8.70 8.34 -5.70
C LYS A 4 8.30 6.89 -5.46
N LYS A 5 8.96 6.21 -4.52
CA LYS A 5 8.62 4.86 -4.09
C LYS A 5 7.56 4.93 -2.99
N VAL A 6 6.36 4.44 -3.29
CA VAL A 6 5.21 4.50 -2.39
C VAL A 6 4.74 3.08 -2.05
N LYS A 7 4.67 2.77 -0.76
CA LYS A 7 4.15 1.50 -0.25
C LYS A 7 2.63 1.57 -0.09
N LEU A 8 1.91 0.61 -0.69
CA LEU A 8 0.45 0.54 -0.61
C LEU A 8 0.01 -0.61 0.30
N LEU A 9 -0.73 -0.27 1.35
CA LEU A 9 -1.31 -1.19 2.34
C LEU A 9 -2.84 -1.15 2.25
N ILE A 10 -3.36 -1.58 1.11
CA ILE A 10 -4.79 -1.54 0.77
C ILE A 10 -5.19 -2.90 0.22
N GLU A 11 -6.31 -3.45 0.71
CA GLU A 11 -6.83 -4.74 0.28
C GLU A 11 -7.45 -4.66 -1.13
N SER A 12 -6.95 -5.44 -2.10
CA SER A 12 -7.47 -5.44 -3.47
C SER A 12 -8.65 -6.41 -3.70
N SER A 13 -9.03 -7.20 -2.69
CA SER A 13 -10.10 -8.19 -2.81
C SER A 13 -11.51 -7.57 -2.87
N ARG A 14 -11.68 -6.36 -2.31
CA ARG A 14 -12.97 -5.67 -2.21
C ARG A 14 -13.10 -4.58 -3.26
N ALA A 15 -14.33 -4.33 -3.73
CA ALA A 15 -14.65 -3.26 -4.68
C ALA A 15 -14.12 -1.89 -4.21
N TYR A 16 -14.27 -1.59 -2.91
CA TYR A 16 -13.74 -0.37 -2.29
C TYR A 16 -12.23 -0.21 -2.48
N GLY A 17 -11.44 -1.23 -2.11
CA GLY A 17 -9.98 -1.15 -2.18
C GLY A 17 -9.48 -1.10 -3.63
N ARG A 18 -10.15 -1.78 -4.56
CA ARG A 18 -9.88 -1.63 -6.01
C ARG A 18 -10.14 -0.20 -6.49
N GLY A 19 -11.26 0.40 -6.07
CA GLY A 19 -11.57 1.80 -6.37
C GLY A 19 -10.49 2.75 -5.85
N LEU A 20 -10.00 2.51 -4.63
CA LEU A 20 -8.91 3.30 -4.03
C LEU A 20 -7.61 3.16 -4.83
N LEU A 21 -7.21 1.93 -5.17
CA LEU A 21 -6.02 1.65 -5.96
C LEU A 21 -6.08 2.29 -7.35
N LEU A 22 -7.24 2.26 -8.00
CA LEU A 22 -7.45 2.93 -9.29
C LEU A 22 -7.33 4.45 -9.17
N GLY A 23 -7.87 5.04 -8.10
CA GLY A 23 -7.73 6.47 -7.83
C GLY A 23 -6.27 6.88 -7.62
N ILE A 24 -5.50 6.08 -6.86
CA ILE A 24 -4.07 6.30 -6.63
C ILE A 24 -3.28 6.19 -7.94
N ALA A 25 -3.56 5.18 -8.77
CA ALA A 25 -2.92 5.03 -10.06
C ALA A 25 -3.19 6.25 -10.96
N ARG A 26 -4.45 6.70 -11.05
CA ARG A 26 -4.81 7.92 -11.79
C ARG A 26 -4.09 9.16 -11.27
N TYR A 27 -4.01 9.34 -9.95
CA TYR A 27 -3.29 10.46 -9.34
C TYR A 27 -1.80 10.43 -9.70
N SER A 28 -1.13 9.28 -9.57
CA SER A 28 0.28 9.15 -9.96
C SER A 28 0.51 9.45 -11.44
N HIS A 29 -0.41 9.04 -12.32
CA HIS A 29 -0.29 9.33 -13.74
C HIS A 29 -0.33 10.84 -14.02
N LEU A 30 -1.16 11.59 -13.30
CA LEU A 30 -1.31 13.05 -13.45
C LEU A 30 -0.17 13.86 -12.81
N HIS A 31 0.41 13.36 -11.71
CA HIS A 31 1.39 14.11 -10.89
C HIS A 31 2.83 13.60 -11.02
N GLY A 32 3.08 12.69 -11.97
CA GLY A 32 4.40 12.19 -12.29
C GLY A 32 4.66 10.78 -11.77
N PRO A 33 5.63 10.07 -12.37
CA PRO A 33 5.77 8.63 -12.24
C PRO A 33 6.10 8.21 -10.79
N TRP A 34 5.21 7.41 -10.21
CA TRP A 34 5.41 6.76 -8.91
C TRP A 34 5.69 5.28 -9.12
N SER A 35 6.53 4.73 -8.26
CA SER A 35 6.78 3.29 -8.18
C SER A 35 6.02 2.74 -6.98
N PHE A 36 5.16 1.74 -7.20
CA PHE A 36 4.34 1.16 -6.16
C PHE A 36 4.94 -0.13 -5.62
N VAL A 37 5.09 -0.19 -4.30
CA VAL A 37 5.46 -1.41 -3.58
C VAL A 37 4.22 -1.95 -2.90
N THR A 38 3.76 -3.12 -3.33
CA THR A 38 2.64 -3.83 -2.71
C THR A 38 3.15 -5.09 -2.03
N GLU A 39 2.90 -5.27 -0.75
CA GLU A 39 3.17 -6.55 -0.11
C GLU A 39 1.99 -7.51 -0.35
N HIS A 40 2.14 -8.45 -1.28
CA HIS A 40 1.25 -9.63 -1.32
C HIS A 40 1.29 -10.40 0.01
N ALA A 41 2.36 -10.22 0.80
CA ALA A 41 2.53 -10.80 2.11
C ALA A 41 1.63 -10.20 3.19
N PHE A 42 0.96 -9.06 3.00
CA PHE A 42 0.10 -8.47 4.03
C PHE A 42 -1.05 -9.43 4.44
N TYR A 43 -1.55 -10.23 3.50
CA TYR A 43 -2.53 -11.28 3.76
C TYR A 43 -1.94 -12.56 4.38
N ARG A 44 -0.67 -12.89 4.08
CA ARG A 44 0.01 -14.09 4.62
C ARG A 44 0.72 -13.84 5.95
N ARG A 45 1.02 -12.58 6.29
CA ARG A 45 1.70 -12.14 7.52
C ARG A 45 0.76 -11.68 8.62
N ALA A 46 -0.50 -12.11 8.62
CA ALA A 46 -1.36 -12.03 9.80
C ALA A 46 -0.78 -12.73 11.05
N LYS A 47 0.42 -13.36 10.96
CA LYS A 47 1.13 -13.96 12.09
C LYS A 47 2.35 -13.21 12.64
N LYS A 48 2.90 -12.15 12.03
CA LYS A 48 4.04 -11.44 12.67
C LYS A 48 4.11 -9.94 12.38
N LYS A 49 3.88 -9.18 13.46
CA LYS A 49 4.13 -7.74 13.70
C LYS A 49 3.38 -6.78 12.77
N GLY A 50 2.94 -5.65 13.34
CA GLY A 50 2.37 -4.51 12.60
C GLY A 50 3.32 -3.99 11.50
N PRO A 51 3.00 -2.87 10.81
CA PRO A 51 3.74 -2.45 9.63
C PRO A 51 5.25 -2.53 9.91
N SER A 52 5.91 -3.48 9.25
CA SER A 52 7.35 -3.68 9.42
C SER A 52 8.02 -2.36 9.06
N ALA A 53 9.03 -1.98 9.85
CA ALA A 53 9.76 -0.71 9.74
C ALA A 53 9.89 -0.24 8.28
N PRO A 54 9.77 1.08 8.02
CA PRO A 54 9.87 1.61 6.67
C PRO A 54 11.12 1.03 6.01
N GLU A 55 10.92 0.31 4.91
CA GLU A 55 12.04 -0.20 4.13
C GLU A 55 12.94 0.98 3.78
N PRO A 56 14.25 0.90 4.01
CA PRO A 56 15.16 1.97 3.63
C PRO A 56 14.98 2.17 2.12
N ASP A 57 14.56 3.37 1.69
CA ASP A 57 14.20 3.75 0.31
C ASP A 57 12.68 3.76 -0.06
N ILE A 58 11.78 3.90 0.92
CA ILE A 58 10.38 4.26 0.68
C ILE A 58 10.16 5.76 0.94
N ASP A 59 9.62 6.49 -0.04
CA ASP A 59 9.30 7.92 0.06
C ASP A 59 7.92 8.18 0.71
N GLY A 60 7.05 7.17 0.81
CA GLY A 60 5.75 7.31 1.47
C GLY A 60 4.94 6.02 1.60
N ILE A 61 3.94 6.03 2.50
CA ILE A 61 3.03 4.90 2.74
C ILE A 61 1.58 5.38 2.62
N ILE A 62 0.76 4.67 1.84
CA ILE A 62 -0.69 4.88 1.77
C ILE A 62 -1.36 3.60 2.29
N ALA A 63 -2.17 3.73 3.33
CA ALA A 63 -2.80 2.60 3.99
C ALA A 63 -4.28 2.83 4.23
N HIS A 64 -5.08 1.78 4.09
CA HIS A 64 -6.48 1.80 4.50
C HIS A 64 -6.63 1.16 5.88
N ILE A 65 -7.05 1.95 6.88
CA ILE A 65 -6.99 1.56 8.29
C ILE A 65 -7.85 0.34 8.62
N ASN A 66 -8.96 0.13 7.92
CA ASN A 66 -9.82 -1.05 8.13
C ASN A 66 -9.17 -2.34 7.62
N ASP A 67 -8.22 -2.24 6.70
CA ASP A 67 -7.44 -3.39 6.23
C ASP A 67 -6.27 -3.68 7.18
N ILE A 68 -5.78 -2.65 7.87
CA ILE A 68 -4.83 -2.80 8.97
C ILE A 68 -5.49 -3.44 10.20
N GLN A 69 -6.74 -3.08 10.51
CA GLN A 69 -7.46 -3.57 11.70
C GLN A 69 -7.97 -5.02 11.60
N LYS A 70 -8.11 -5.57 10.39
CA LYS A 70 -8.37 -7.02 10.19
C LYS A 70 -7.17 -7.89 10.60
N ILE A 71 -6.05 -7.26 10.97
CA ILE A 71 -4.87 -7.89 11.58
C ILE A 71 -4.99 -7.76 13.10
N LYS A 72 -6.10 -8.23 13.69
CA LYS A 72 -6.16 -8.50 15.13
C LYS A 72 -6.09 -10.01 15.35
N PRO A 73 -5.40 -10.46 16.42
CA PRO A 73 -5.17 -11.87 16.73
C PRO A 73 -6.47 -12.66 16.93
#